data_AF-A0A0K0E5Y7-F1
#
_entry.id   AF-A0A0K0E5Y7-F1
#
_cell.length_a   1.000
_cell.length_b   1.000
_cell.length_c   1.000
_cell.angle_alpha   90.00
_cell.angle_beta   90.00
_cell.angle_gamma   90.00
#
_symmetry.space_group_name_H-M   'P 1'
#
loop_
_entity.id
_entity.type
_entity.pdbx_description
1 polymer ?
#
loop_
_entity_poly.entity_id
_entity_poly.type
_entity_poly.pdbx_seq_one_letter_code
_entity_poly.pdbx_strand_id
1 'polypeptide(L)'
;MEKFSLTIHNKINCNEDLAWHREVKFVIHHNNATNECTNEMKLLFVSKKFVIINQISGLQGSNSISNQLLTYNKNHKFFNYPDCLQRNKLYYKFENDLYIDVDKEGFWTNEKINPKHFDNHVLNLFESKNLSVNAFILGVEVYLNINPHAIQLIGYHKEASNVTISFNALSNYYEAFTKLPLNDNEVNIQIGMQALKEANNKVASKIFKKLCEKKNENLKNLMHIHTPEEKVRAYLERNDVTYLGKNEFGEYIVEICKRTEGEVIYSNHQVGNICFNYLPVKTKNGKLMFSDNDNYLHHFSESKKCGEVVSEETFQNNFSYYEDKGDSFYEMFSNWIMKKLHLYDRTIKLGWWSFRLQKFKNVIIFFVVIICIILSIPTIYIGHKLGIFEAIFSICKWIHENVGEYYDIITDTLRCFNFKNLKKPEQVPLNEVNV
;
A
#
# COMPACT_ATOMS: atom_id res chain seq x y z
N MET A 1 4.95 3.59 -12.24
CA MET A 1 4.69 2.34 -11.49
C MET A 1 3.18 2.17 -11.49
N GLU A 2 2.67 0.96 -11.33
CA GLU A 2 1.23 0.75 -11.32
C GLU A 2 0.66 1.15 -9.96
N LYS A 3 -0.48 1.82 -9.97
CA LYS A 3 -1.19 2.30 -8.78
C LYS A 3 -2.59 1.72 -8.79
N PHE A 4 -3.07 1.32 -7.62
CA PHE A 4 -4.44 0.85 -7.46
C PHE A 4 -5.03 1.35 -6.14
N SER A 5 -6.36 1.38 -6.08
CA SER A 5 -7.10 1.70 -4.86
C SER A 5 -7.40 0.43 -4.09
N LEU A 6 -7.10 0.44 -2.79
CA LEU A 6 -7.34 -0.65 -1.85
C LEU A 6 -8.36 -0.21 -0.79
N THR A 7 -9.46 -0.95 -0.72
CA THR A 7 -10.44 -0.84 0.36
C THR A 7 -10.11 -1.88 1.43
N ILE A 8 -9.72 -1.43 2.62
CA ILE A 8 -9.64 -2.31 3.80
C ILE A 8 -11.02 -2.32 4.44
N HIS A 9 -11.71 -3.45 4.37
CA HIS A 9 -13.08 -3.56 4.89
C HIS A 9 -13.11 -3.57 6.43
N ASN A 10 -14.19 -3.01 6.99
CA ASN A 10 -14.50 -3.17 8.40
C ASN A 10 -14.79 -4.63 8.74
N LYS A 11 -14.83 -4.93 10.05
CA LYS A 11 -15.22 -6.24 10.58
C LYS A 11 -16.50 -6.74 9.92
N ILE A 12 -16.46 -7.96 9.41
CA ILE A 12 -17.58 -8.62 8.73
C ILE A 12 -18.48 -9.28 9.79
N ASN A 13 -19.80 -9.21 9.62
CA ASN A 13 -20.73 -9.98 10.45
C ASN A 13 -20.73 -11.45 10.02
N CYS A 14 -20.04 -12.32 10.77
CA CYS A 14 -19.95 -13.75 10.45
C CYS A 14 -21.22 -14.55 10.74
N ASN A 15 -22.20 -13.94 11.41
CA ASN A 15 -23.51 -14.53 11.70
C ASN A 15 -24.60 -13.96 10.78
N GLU A 16 -24.23 -13.24 9.72
CA GLU A 16 -25.19 -12.76 8.74
C GLU A 16 -25.83 -13.95 8.01
N ASP A 17 -27.17 -13.95 7.94
CA ASP A 17 -27.91 -14.94 7.18
C ASP A 17 -27.82 -14.60 5.70
N LEU A 18 -27.13 -15.46 4.95
CA LEU A 18 -26.79 -15.26 3.55
C LEU A 18 -27.34 -16.43 2.73
N ALA A 19 -28.05 -16.11 1.67
CA ALA A 19 -28.39 -17.07 0.63
C ALA A 19 -27.20 -17.23 -0.33
N TRP A 20 -26.80 -18.48 -0.51
CA TRP A 20 -25.70 -18.89 -1.38
C TRP A 20 -26.23 -19.71 -2.55
N HIS A 21 -25.74 -19.38 -3.74
CA HIS A 21 -25.80 -20.25 -4.91
C HIS A 21 -24.39 -20.59 -5.38
N ARG A 22 -24.31 -21.46 -6.37
CA ARG A 22 -23.06 -21.97 -6.92
C ARG A 22 -22.88 -21.44 -8.34
N GLU A 23 -21.65 -21.09 -8.67
CA GLU A 23 -21.27 -20.73 -10.04
C GLU A 23 -19.96 -21.44 -10.42
N VAL A 24 -19.74 -21.65 -11.71
CA VAL A 24 -18.45 -22.10 -12.24
C VAL A 24 -18.02 -21.11 -13.31
N LYS A 25 -17.03 -20.30 -12.96
CA LYS A 25 -16.57 -19.16 -13.76
C LYS A 25 -15.04 -19.14 -13.80
N PHE A 26 -14.50 -18.44 -14.79
CA PHE A 26 -13.09 -18.08 -14.79
C PHE A 26 -12.83 -17.00 -13.74
N VAL A 27 -11.97 -17.30 -12.79
CA VAL A 27 -11.33 -16.32 -11.92
C VAL A 27 -10.05 -15.89 -12.60
N ILE A 28 -9.95 -14.60 -12.88
CA ILE A 28 -8.82 -14.01 -13.60
C ILE A 28 -7.95 -13.30 -12.58
N HIS A 29 -6.70 -13.74 -12.47
CA HIS A 29 -5.68 -13.09 -11.68
C HIS A 29 -4.88 -12.16 -12.59
N HIS A 30 -4.91 -10.86 -12.31
CA HIS A 30 -4.11 -9.88 -13.01
C HIS A 30 -2.78 -9.67 -12.29
N ASN A 31 -1.69 -9.95 -12.99
CA ASN A 31 -0.36 -9.65 -12.52
C ASN A 31 0.02 -8.23 -12.94
N ASN A 32 -0.15 -7.26 -12.05
CA ASN A 32 0.25 -5.87 -12.26
C ASN A 32 1.73 -5.70 -12.70
N ALA A 33 2.64 -6.58 -12.27
CA ALA A 33 4.05 -6.44 -12.61
C ALA A 33 4.33 -6.73 -14.10
N THR A 34 3.64 -7.72 -14.67
CA THR A 34 3.77 -8.12 -16.09
C THR A 34 2.64 -7.57 -16.97
N ASN A 35 1.59 -7.03 -16.36
CA ASN A 35 0.31 -6.70 -16.99
C ASN A 35 -0.35 -7.88 -17.72
N GLU A 36 -0.11 -9.10 -17.22
CA GLU A 36 -0.67 -10.33 -17.78
C GLU A 36 -1.87 -10.81 -16.95
N CYS A 37 -2.85 -11.39 -17.63
CA CYS A 37 -4.02 -12.00 -17.00
C CYS A 37 -3.91 -13.52 -17.12
N THR A 38 -3.91 -14.22 -16.01
CA THR A 38 -4.05 -15.68 -15.97
C THR A 38 -5.46 -16.02 -15.51
N ASN A 39 -6.17 -16.86 -16.26
CA ASN A 39 -7.50 -17.30 -15.89
C ASN A 39 -7.49 -18.75 -15.41
N GLU A 40 -8.24 -19.02 -14.36
CA GLU A 40 -8.44 -20.38 -13.86
C GLU A 40 -9.93 -20.60 -13.62
N MET A 41 -10.45 -21.73 -14.09
CA MET A 41 -11.83 -22.09 -13.83
C MET A 41 -11.99 -22.52 -12.38
N LYS A 42 -12.86 -21.84 -11.63
CA LYS A 42 -13.10 -22.12 -10.22
C LYS A 42 -14.57 -22.36 -9.93
N LEU A 43 -14.80 -23.17 -8.92
CA LEU A 43 -16.08 -23.31 -8.26
C LEU A 43 -16.26 -22.14 -7.27
N LEU A 44 -17.35 -21.42 -7.41
CA LEU A 44 -17.67 -20.27 -6.57
C LEU A 44 -18.93 -20.54 -5.76
N PHE A 45 -18.95 -20.12 -4.50
CA PHE A 45 -20.20 -19.85 -3.80
C PHE A 45 -20.44 -18.36 -3.78
N VAL A 46 -21.61 -17.95 -4.22
CA VAL A 46 -21.95 -16.56 -4.45
C VAL A 46 -23.10 -16.16 -3.55
N SER A 47 -22.95 -15.01 -2.90
CA SER A 47 -24.02 -14.32 -2.21
C SER A 47 -24.09 -12.86 -2.67
N LYS A 48 -25.10 -12.15 -2.19
CA LYS A 48 -25.28 -10.71 -2.45
C LYS A 48 -24.06 -9.85 -2.07
N LYS A 49 -23.26 -10.28 -1.08
CA LYS A 49 -22.16 -9.46 -0.51
C LYS A 49 -20.78 -10.09 -0.62
N PHE A 50 -20.71 -11.39 -0.87
CA PHE A 50 -19.47 -12.14 -0.79
C PHE A 50 -19.41 -13.20 -1.87
N VAL A 51 -18.18 -13.50 -2.30
CA VAL A 51 -17.87 -14.63 -3.16
C VAL A 51 -16.86 -15.50 -2.43
N ILE A 52 -17.09 -16.80 -2.38
CA ILE A 52 -16.12 -17.77 -1.87
C ILE A 52 -15.56 -18.52 -3.06
N ILE A 53 -14.25 -18.39 -3.29
CA ILE A 53 -13.54 -19.31 -4.16
C ILE A 53 -13.39 -20.63 -3.40
N ASN A 54 -14.13 -21.64 -3.82
CA ASN A 54 -14.04 -22.97 -3.25
C ASN A 54 -12.84 -23.68 -3.87
N GLN A 55 -11.75 -23.74 -3.12
CA GLN A 55 -10.54 -24.43 -3.50
C GLN A 55 -10.71 -25.91 -3.17
N ILE A 56 -10.91 -26.69 -4.23
CA ILE A 56 -11.09 -28.12 -4.11
C ILE A 56 -9.71 -28.72 -3.83
N SER A 57 -9.48 -29.18 -2.61
CA SER A 57 -8.25 -29.86 -2.20
C SER A 57 -8.07 -31.15 -3.02
N GLY A 58 -7.40 -31.06 -4.16
CA GLY A 58 -7.25 -32.14 -5.13
C GLY A 58 -5.92 -32.87 -5.01
N LEU A 59 -6.01 -34.17 -4.69
CA LEU A 59 -5.18 -35.33 -5.08
C LEU A 59 -3.65 -35.32 -5.03
N GLN A 60 -2.98 -34.18 -5.03
CA GLN A 60 -1.57 -34.12 -4.71
C GLN A 60 -1.46 -33.64 -3.28
N GLY A 61 -0.64 -34.31 -2.46
CA GLY A 61 -0.41 -33.99 -1.04
C GLY A 61 0.22 -32.60 -0.78
N SER A 62 -0.11 -31.61 -1.60
CA SER A 62 0.24 -30.21 -1.43
C SER A 62 -0.66 -29.62 -0.35
N ASN A 63 -0.01 -29.13 0.70
CA ASN A 63 -0.55 -28.37 1.82
C ASN A 63 -1.84 -27.61 1.47
N SER A 64 -2.89 -27.87 2.27
CA SER A 64 -4.25 -27.33 2.17
C SER A 64 -4.33 -25.96 1.50
N ILE A 65 -4.59 -25.91 0.19
CA ILE A 65 -4.89 -24.64 -0.45
C ILE A 65 -6.28 -24.22 0.06
N SER A 66 -6.34 -23.14 0.83
CA SER A 66 -7.55 -22.76 1.57
C SER A 66 -8.53 -22.01 0.67
N ASN A 67 -9.83 -22.26 0.88
CA ASN A 67 -10.90 -21.41 0.36
C ASN A 67 -10.61 -19.93 0.62
N GLN A 68 -11.02 -19.06 -0.31
CA GLN A 68 -10.79 -17.63 -0.22
C GLN A 68 -12.14 -16.89 -0.17
N LEU A 69 -12.28 -15.96 0.78
CA LEU A 69 -13.47 -15.10 0.90
C LEU A 69 -13.16 -13.75 0.27
N LEU A 70 -13.88 -13.45 -0.81
CA LEU A 70 -13.82 -12.18 -1.53
C LEU A 70 -14.97 -11.29 -1.12
N THR A 71 -14.66 -10.02 -0.91
CA THR A 71 -15.61 -8.94 -0.65
C THR A 71 -15.74 -8.07 -1.89
N TYR A 72 -16.97 -7.72 -2.27
CA TYR A 72 -17.15 -6.76 -3.35
C TYR A 72 -16.54 -5.41 -2.97
N ASN A 73 -15.79 -4.81 -3.89
CA ASN A 73 -15.38 -3.44 -3.74
C ASN A 73 -16.64 -2.55 -3.84
N LYS A 74 -16.98 -1.85 -2.75
CA LYS A 74 -18.15 -0.95 -2.64
C LYS A 74 -18.20 0.07 -3.77
N ASN A 75 -17.03 0.42 -4.30
CA ASN A 75 -16.95 1.45 -5.32
C ASN A 75 -17.31 0.96 -6.71
N HIS A 76 -17.53 -0.35 -6.95
CA HIS A 76 -18.09 -1.00 -8.17
C HIS A 76 -17.73 -0.40 -9.55
N LYS A 77 -16.73 0.48 -9.63
CA LYS A 77 -16.49 1.37 -10.76
C LYS A 77 -15.70 0.56 -11.78
N PHE A 78 -16.43 0.00 -12.73
CA PHE A 78 -15.98 -0.83 -13.86
C PHE A 78 -15.01 -0.15 -14.86
N PHE A 79 -14.45 1.02 -14.54
CA PHE A 79 -13.96 1.91 -15.60
C PHE A 79 -12.54 1.64 -16.08
N ASN A 80 -11.69 0.97 -15.31
CA ASN A 80 -10.31 0.67 -15.73
C ASN A 80 -10.02 -0.83 -15.56
N TYR A 81 -10.44 -1.62 -16.53
CA TYR A 81 -9.96 -2.99 -16.66
C TYR A 81 -8.51 -2.99 -17.15
N PRO A 82 -7.67 -3.91 -16.65
CA PRO A 82 -6.39 -4.21 -17.27
C PRO A 82 -6.56 -4.50 -18.77
N ASP A 83 -5.61 -4.06 -19.60
CA ASP A 83 -5.69 -4.26 -21.05
C ASP A 83 -5.74 -5.74 -21.45
N CYS A 84 -5.29 -6.65 -20.58
CA CYS A 84 -5.38 -8.10 -20.78
C CYS A 84 -6.81 -8.67 -20.62
N LEU A 85 -7.78 -7.90 -20.12
CA LEU A 85 -9.18 -8.30 -20.05
C LEU A 85 -9.94 -7.93 -21.33
N GLN A 86 -10.88 -8.79 -21.73
CA GLN A 86 -11.72 -8.53 -22.91
C GLN A 86 -12.68 -7.36 -22.66
N ARG A 87 -12.58 -6.30 -23.46
CA ARG A 87 -13.36 -5.06 -23.27
C ARG A 87 -14.88 -5.20 -23.50
N ASN A 88 -15.33 -6.29 -24.13
CA ASN A 88 -16.75 -6.58 -24.36
C ASN A 88 -17.43 -7.36 -23.22
N LYS A 89 -16.71 -7.65 -22.14
CA LYS A 89 -17.20 -8.33 -20.95
C LYS A 89 -17.21 -7.37 -19.76
N LEU A 90 -18.09 -7.61 -18.79
CA LEU A 90 -18.09 -6.89 -17.53
C LEU A 90 -17.39 -7.74 -16.49
N TYR A 91 -16.55 -7.15 -15.65
CA TYR A 91 -15.87 -7.88 -14.58
C TYR A 91 -16.09 -7.20 -13.24
N TYR A 92 -16.34 -7.99 -12.20
CA TYR A 92 -16.16 -7.50 -10.84
C TYR A 92 -14.71 -7.66 -10.41
N LYS A 93 -14.13 -6.54 -9.94
CA LYS A 93 -12.83 -6.51 -9.29
C LYS A 93 -12.99 -6.82 -7.80
N PHE A 94 -12.21 -7.78 -7.33
CA PHE A 94 -12.08 -8.16 -5.94
C PHE A 94 -10.67 -7.78 -5.43
N GLU A 95 -10.42 -8.05 -4.16
CA GLU A 95 -9.09 -7.92 -3.55
C GLU A 95 -8.04 -8.76 -4.29
N ASN A 96 -6.76 -8.37 -4.17
CA ASN A 96 -5.62 -9.03 -4.81
C ASN A 96 -5.72 -9.12 -6.34
N ASP A 97 -6.31 -8.11 -6.97
CA ASP A 97 -6.42 -8.00 -8.44
C ASP A 97 -7.04 -9.24 -9.10
N LEU A 98 -8.01 -9.82 -8.39
CA LEU A 98 -8.88 -10.87 -8.89
C LEU A 98 -10.07 -10.25 -9.61
N TYR A 99 -10.35 -10.74 -10.80
CA TYR A 99 -11.46 -10.32 -11.64
C TYR A 99 -12.33 -11.54 -11.95
N ILE A 100 -13.65 -11.39 -11.86
CA ILE A 100 -14.60 -12.43 -12.26
C ILE A 100 -15.57 -11.83 -13.26
N ASP A 101 -15.73 -12.53 -14.39
CA ASP A 101 -16.66 -12.15 -15.46
C ASP A 101 -18.11 -12.19 -14.95
N VAL A 102 -18.82 -11.11 -15.18
CA VAL A 102 -20.22 -10.93 -14.82
C VAL A 102 -20.98 -10.61 -16.09
N ASP A 103 -21.96 -11.44 -16.47
CA ASP A 103 -22.66 -11.24 -17.75
C ASP A 103 -23.42 -9.91 -17.81
N LYS A 104 -23.89 -9.41 -16.66
CA LYS A 104 -24.63 -8.16 -16.49
C LYS A 104 -24.38 -7.56 -15.11
N GLU A 105 -24.54 -6.25 -14.99
CA GLU A 105 -24.51 -5.56 -13.70
C GLU A 105 -25.58 -6.12 -12.75
N GLY A 106 -25.18 -6.49 -11.53
CA GLY A 106 -26.08 -6.96 -10.49
C GLY A 106 -26.58 -8.41 -10.63
N PHE A 107 -26.07 -9.20 -11.59
CA PHE A 107 -26.60 -10.56 -11.84
C PHE A 107 -26.25 -11.60 -10.76
N TRP A 108 -25.36 -11.27 -9.81
CA TRP A 108 -24.86 -12.19 -8.76
C TRP A 108 -25.88 -12.44 -7.64
N THR A 109 -27.15 -12.09 -7.82
CA THR A 109 -28.19 -12.17 -6.77
C THR A 109 -29.39 -13.05 -7.15
N ASN A 110 -29.26 -13.97 -8.11
CA ASN A 110 -30.43 -14.67 -8.63
C ASN A 110 -30.81 -15.92 -7.83
N GLU A 111 -32.05 -15.98 -7.37
CA GLU A 111 -32.63 -17.13 -6.66
C GLU A 111 -32.98 -18.31 -7.57
N LYS A 112 -32.79 -18.16 -8.90
CA LYS A 112 -33.17 -19.15 -9.91
C LYS A 112 -31.92 -19.72 -10.59
N ILE A 113 -31.94 -21.02 -10.87
CA ILE A 113 -30.95 -21.67 -11.72
C ILE A 113 -30.94 -20.97 -13.08
N ASN A 114 -29.75 -20.55 -13.50
CA ASN A 114 -29.55 -19.88 -14.78
C ASN A 114 -28.38 -20.55 -15.49
N PRO A 115 -28.50 -20.97 -16.76
CA PRO A 115 -27.36 -21.52 -17.50
C PRO A 115 -26.15 -20.57 -17.53
N LYS A 116 -26.38 -19.26 -17.40
CA LYS A 116 -25.32 -18.25 -17.30
C LYS A 116 -24.45 -18.36 -16.05
N HIS A 117 -24.84 -19.12 -15.03
CA HIS A 117 -24.00 -19.39 -13.86
C HIS A 117 -22.80 -20.31 -14.21
N PHE A 118 -22.85 -20.95 -15.38
CA PHE A 118 -21.81 -21.83 -15.87
C PHE A 118 -21.20 -21.26 -17.14
N ASP A 119 -19.89 -21.40 -17.26
CA ASP A 119 -19.22 -21.18 -18.54
C ASP A 119 -19.69 -22.23 -19.56
N ASN A 120 -19.92 -21.82 -20.82
CA ASN A 120 -20.34 -22.73 -21.88
C ASN A 120 -19.37 -23.90 -22.07
N HIS A 121 -18.07 -23.69 -21.82
CA HIS A 121 -17.09 -24.76 -21.86
C HIS A 121 -17.36 -25.86 -20.83
N VAL A 122 -17.94 -25.52 -19.67
CA VAL A 122 -18.37 -26.50 -18.67
C VAL A 122 -19.59 -27.25 -19.15
N LEU A 123 -20.60 -26.53 -19.64
CA LEU A 123 -21.87 -27.13 -20.07
C LEU A 123 -21.68 -28.10 -21.24
N ASN A 124 -20.77 -27.80 -22.17
CA ASN A 124 -20.48 -28.64 -23.33
C ASN A 124 -19.86 -30.00 -22.98
N LEU A 125 -19.40 -30.21 -21.75
CA LEU A 125 -18.90 -31.50 -21.29
C LEU A 125 -20.01 -32.50 -21.00
N PHE A 126 -21.26 -32.05 -20.88
CA PHE A 126 -22.36 -32.87 -20.42
C PHE A 126 -23.35 -33.15 -21.55
N GLU A 127 -23.76 -34.42 -21.69
CA GLU A 127 -24.84 -34.78 -22.61
C GLU A 127 -26.20 -34.31 -22.08
N SER A 128 -26.93 -33.48 -22.84
CA SER A 128 -28.22 -32.93 -22.42
C SER A 128 -29.42 -33.84 -22.69
N LYS A 129 -29.33 -34.78 -23.65
CA LYS A 129 -30.38 -35.72 -24.10
C LYS A 129 -31.83 -35.25 -23.88
N ASN A 130 -32.27 -34.28 -24.68
CA ASN A 130 -33.64 -33.76 -24.72
C ASN A 130 -34.19 -33.18 -23.40
N LEU A 131 -33.38 -33.02 -22.36
CA LEU A 131 -33.79 -32.30 -21.17
C LEU A 131 -34.06 -30.83 -21.50
N SER A 132 -35.06 -30.26 -20.85
CA SER A 132 -35.21 -28.82 -20.68
C SER A 132 -33.94 -28.22 -20.06
N VAL A 133 -33.70 -26.94 -20.34
CA VAL A 133 -32.53 -26.22 -19.81
C VAL A 133 -32.47 -26.29 -18.28
N ASN A 134 -33.61 -26.19 -17.60
CA ASN A 134 -33.65 -26.23 -16.13
C ASN A 134 -33.24 -27.60 -15.58
N ALA A 135 -33.79 -28.69 -16.11
CA ALA A 135 -33.43 -30.03 -15.70
C ALA A 135 -31.95 -30.33 -16.00
N PHE A 136 -31.48 -29.94 -17.19
CA PHE A 136 -30.08 -30.13 -17.57
C PHE A 136 -29.12 -29.40 -16.63
N ILE A 137 -29.31 -28.10 -16.40
CA ILE A 137 -28.44 -27.33 -15.51
C ILE A 137 -28.51 -27.87 -14.08
N LEU A 138 -29.70 -28.21 -13.59
CA LEU A 138 -29.86 -28.82 -12.26
C LEU A 138 -29.06 -30.12 -12.12
N GLY A 139 -29.09 -30.99 -13.14
CA GLY A 139 -28.27 -32.20 -13.20
C GLY A 139 -26.76 -31.89 -13.15
N VAL A 140 -26.32 -30.91 -13.93
CA VAL A 140 -24.92 -30.42 -13.93
C VAL A 140 -24.52 -29.89 -12.56
N GLU A 141 -25.35 -29.07 -11.92
CA GLU A 141 -25.04 -28.51 -10.60
C GLU A 141 -24.89 -29.62 -9.55
N VAL A 142 -25.80 -30.61 -9.55
CA VAL A 142 -25.74 -31.75 -8.62
C VAL A 142 -24.49 -32.59 -8.89
N TYR A 143 -24.16 -32.86 -10.15
CA TYR A 143 -22.94 -33.57 -10.50
C TYR A 143 -21.69 -32.86 -9.97
N LEU A 144 -21.59 -31.54 -10.17
CA LEU A 144 -20.48 -30.72 -9.68
C LEU A 144 -20.52 -30.52 -8.15
N ASN A 145 -21.68 -30.70 -7.52
CA ASN A 145 -21.81 -30.74 -6.06
C ASN A 145 -21.10 -31.98 -5.50
N ILE A 146 -21.30 -33.13 -6.12
CA ILE A 146 -20.74 -34.41 -5.68
C ILE A 146 -19.29 -34.59 -6.15
N ASN A 147 -18.98 -34.14 -7.37
CA ASN A 147 -17.67 -34.32 -8.01
C ASN A 147 -17.03 -32.96 -8.35
N PRO A 148 -16.70 -32.13 -7.36
CA PRO A 148 -16.16 -30.79 -7.63
C PRO A 148 -14.81 -30.86 -8.38
N HIS A 149 -14.01 -31.90 -8.16
CA HIS A 149 -12.74 -32.15 -8.85
C HIS A 149 -12.86 -32.21 -10.39
N ALA A 150 -14.06 -32.50 -10.91
CA ALA A 150 -14.30 -32.45 -12.35
C ALA A 150 -13.90 -31.09 -12.94
N ILE A 151 -14.03 -29.99 -12.19
CA ILE A 151 -13.68 -28.63 -12.62
C ILE A 151 -12.17 -28.48 -12.88
N GLN A 152 -11.32 -29.15 -12.08
CA GLN A 152 -9.87 -29.11 -12.29
C GLN A 152 -9.47 -29.75 -13.62
N LEU A 153 -10.17 -30.82 -14.03
CA LEU A 153 -9.96 -31.44 -15.34
C LEU A 153 -10.29 -30.47 -16.48
N ILE A 154 -11.31 -29.62 -16.30
CA ILE A 154 -11.71 -28.59 -17.28
C ILE A 154 -10.67 -27.49 -17.39
N GLY A 155 -10.13 -27.04 -16.25
CA GLY A 155 -9.21 -25.90 -16.20
C GLY A 155 -7.83 -26.18 -16.80
N TYR A 156 -7.27 -27.37 -16.57
CA TYR A 156 -5.90 -27.70 -17.00
C TYR A 156 -5.79 -28.10 -18.47
N HIS A 157 -6.77 -28.85 -18.96
CA HIS A 157 -6.71 -29.41 -20.30
C HIS A 157 -7.56 -28.56 -21.25
N LYS A 158 -6.94 -27.57 -21.91
CA LYS A 158 -7.54 -26.99 -23.13
C LYS A 158 -7.83 -28.07 -24.19
N GLU A 159 -7.10 -29.19 -24.12
CA GLU A 159 -7.31 -30.41 -24.93
C GLU A 159 -8.36 -31.38 -24.36
N ALA A 160 -9.06 -31.04 -23.27
CA ALA A 160 -10.16 -31.85 -22.73
C ALA A 160 -11.41 -31.87 -23.62
N SER A 161 -11.29 -31.50 -24.90
CA SER A 161 -12.35 -31.64 -25.91
C SER A 161 -12.93 -33.07 -25.98
N ASN A 162 -12.23 -34.06 -25.44
CA ASN A 162 -12.63 -35.46 -25.47
C ASN A 162 -13.28 -35.97 -24.16
N VAL A 163 -13.37 -35.15 -23.11
CA VAL A 163 -14.03 -35.57 -21.86
C VAL A 163 -15.52 -35.25 -21.96
N THR A 164 -16.34 -36.28 -22.16
CA THR A 164 -17.80 -36.16 -22.15
C THR A 164 -18.38 -36.93 -20.97
N ILE A 165 -19.18 -36.26 -20.15
CA ILE A 165 -19.93 -36.81 -19.04
C ILE A 165 -21.29 -37.26 -19.58
N SER A 166 -21.49 -38.57 -19.59
CA SER A 166 -22.72 -39.17 -20.11
C SER A 166 -23.96 -38.73 -19.33
N PHE A 167 -25.11 -38.70 -20.03
CA PHE A 167 -26.40 -38.45 -19.39
C PHE A 167 -26.70 -39.44 -18.26
N ASN A 168 -26.29 -40.71 -18.41
CA ASN A 168 -26.50 -41.73 -17.38
C ASN A 168 -25.77 -41.37 -16.08
N ALA A 169 -24.56 -40.82 -16.18
CA ALA A 169 -23.83 -40.35 -15.02
C ALA A 169 -24.59 -39.19 -14.34
N LEU A 170 -25.01 -38.19 -15.11
CA LEU A 170 -25.83 -37.08 -14.60
C LEU A 170 -27.08 -37.57 -13.86
N SER A 171 -27.84 -38.46 -14.50
CA SER A 171 -29.07 -39.03 -13.95
C SER A 171 -28.80 -39.81 -12.66
N ASN A 172 -27.77 -40.66 -12.64
CA ASN A 172 -27.40 -41.45 -11.46
C ASN A 172 -26.99 -40.57 -10.27
N TYR A 173 -26.19 -39.52 -10.51
CA TYR A 173 -25.80 -38.59 -9.45
C TYR A 173 -26.98 -37.76 -8.95
N TYR A 174 -27.87 -37.35 -9.86
CA TYR A 174 -29.10 -36.64 -9.50
C TYR A 174 -30.03 -37.50 -8.64
N GLU A 175 -30.28 -38.75 -9.05
CA GLU A 175 -31.11 -39.68 -8.29
C GLU A 175 -30.48 -40.06 -6.95
N ALA A 176 -29.16 -40.26 -6.91
CA ALA A 176 -28.45 -40.51 -5.67
C ALA A 176 -28.62 -39.35 -4.67
N PHE A 177 -28.58 -38.10 -5.16
CA PHE A 177 -28.70 -36.88 -4.38
C PHE A 177 -30.13 -36.58 -3.93
N THR A 178 -31.11 -36.64 -4.85
CA THR A 178 -32.50 -36.19 -4.63
C THR A 178 -33.48 -37.32 -4.32
N LYS A 179 -33.13 -38.57 -4.62
CA LYS A 179 -34.05 -39.72 -4.67
C LYS A 179 -35.16 -39.58 -5.72
N LEU A 180 -34.94 -38.75 -6.73
CA LEU A 180 -35.87 -38.50 -7.83
C LEU A 180 -35.18 -38.75 -9.18
N PRO A 181 -35.91 -39.16 -10.22
CA PRO A 181 -35.35 -39.26 -11.56
C PRO A 181 -35.06 -37.87 -12.15
N LEU A 182 -33.98 -37.75 -12.91
CA LEU A 182 -33.65 -36.54 -13.67
C LEU A 182 -34.49 -36.49 -14.96
N ASN A 183 -35.52 -35.64 -14.98
CA ASN A 183 -36.42 -35.45 -16.12
C ASN A 183 -37.08 -34.06 -16.11
N ASP A 184 -37.88 -33.77 -17.14
CA ASP A 184 -38.58 -32.48 -17.31
C ASP A 184 -39.87 -32.34 -16.49
N ASN A 185 -40.05 -33.17 -15.46
CA ASN A 185 -41.17 -33.00 -14.54
C ASN A 185 -40.89 -31.80 -13.62
N GLU A 186 -41.72 -30.76 -13.74
CA GLU A 186 -41.56 -29.52 -12.97
C GLU A 186 -41.50 -29.75 -11.45
N VAL A 187 -42.28 -30.70 -10.91
CA VAL A 187 -42.26 -31.01 -9.47
C VAL A 187 -40.91 -31.59 -9.07
N ASN A 188 -40.35 -32.50 -9.87
CA ASN A 188 -39.03 -33.07 -9.62
C ASN A 188 -37.94 -32.00 -9.67
N ILE A 189 -38.01 -31.08 -10.64
CA ILE A 189 -37.07 -29.96 -10.78
C ILE A 189 -37.13 -29.05 -9.54
N GLN A 190 -38.33 -28.66 -9.10
CA GLN A 190 -38.49 -27.79 -7.92
C GLN A 190 -37.96 -28.45 -6.64
N ILE A 191 -38.25 -29.73 -6.43
CA ILE A 191 -37.73 -30.47 -5.26
C ILE A 191 -36.20 -30.56 -5.33
N GLY A 192 -35.64 -30.88 -6.50
CA GLY A 192 -34.19 -30.94 -6.69
C GLY A 192 -33.50 -29.59 -6.49
N MET A 193 -34.10 -28.50 -6.98
CA MET A 193 -33.64 -27.13 -6.76
C MET A 193 -33.60 -26.78 -5.27
N GLN A 194 -34.66 -27.12 -4.53
CA GLN A 194 -34.73 -26.86 -3.09
C GLN A 194 -33.66 -27.67 -2.34
N ALA A 195 -33.53 -28.97 -2.63
CA ALA A 195 -32.51 -29.82 -2.02
C ALA A 195 -31.09 -29.30 -2.29
N LEU A 196 -30.83 -28.86 -3.51
CA LEU A 196 -29.54 -28.28 -3.90
C LEU A 196 -29.28 -26.93 -3.23
N LYS A 197 -30.29 -26.07 -3.14
CA LYS A 197 -30.22 -24.79 -2.42
C LYS A 197 -29.88 -25.02 -0.95
N GLU A 198 -30.54 -25.95 -0.29
CA GLU A 198 -30.26 -26.31 1.12
C GLU A 198 -28.84 -26.86 1.29
N ALA A 199 -28.40 -27.75 0.41
CA ALA A 199 -27.05 -28.30 0.44
C ALA A 199 -25.97 -27.23 0.21
N ASN A 200 -26.14 -26.38 -0.80
CA ASN A 200 -25.22 -25.28 -1.10
C ASN A 200 -25.16 -24.30 0.07
N ASN A 201 -26.30 -23.88 0.63
CA ASN A 201 -26.32 -22.99 1.79
C ASN A 201 -25.63 -23.62 3.01
N LYS A 202 -25.89 -24.89 3.30
CA LYS A 202 -25.25 -25.58 4.43
C LYS A 202 -23.72 -25.60 4.30
N VAL A 203 -23.21 -25.91 3.12
CA VAL A 203 -21.76 -25.97 2.85
C VAL A 203 -21.16 -24.57 2.85
N ALA A 204 -21.75 -23.65 2.08
CA ALA A 204 -21.25 -22.30 1.90
C ALA A 204 -21.27 -21.50 3.21
N SER A 205 -22.34 -21.56 4.00
CA SER A 205 -22.43 -20.86 5.30
C SER A 205 -21.39 -21.38 6.30
N LYS A 206 -21.12 -22.70 6.30
CA LYS A 206 -20.04 -23.27 7.13
C LYS A 206 -18.67 -22.74 6.71
N ILE A 207 -18.39 -22.69 5.41
CA ILE A 207 -17.12 -22.16 4.89
C ILE A 207 -17.02 -20.66 5.16
N PHE A 208 -18.09 -19.90 4.90
CA PHE A 208 -18.18 -18.47 5.12
C PHE A 208 -17.84 -18.11 6.56
N LYS A 209 -18.48 -18.77 7.53
CA LYS A 209 -18.23 -18.51 8.94
C LYS A 209 -16.75 -18.64 9.29
N LYS A 210 -16.12 -19.75 8.88
CA LYS A 210 -14.68 -19.99 9.10
C LYS A 210 -13.79 -18.92 8.45
N LEU A 211 -14.05 -18.58 7.18
CA LEU A 211 -13.26 -17.58 6.47
C LEU A 211 -13.47 -16.16 6.99
N CYS A 212 -14.70 -15.84 7.39
CA CYS A 212 -15.06 -14.56 8.00
C CYS A 212 -14.38 -14.39 9.36
N GLU A 213 -14.39 -15.42 10.21
CA GLU A 213 -13.68 -15.42 11.50
C GLU A 213 -12.19 -15.18 11.29
N LYS A 214 -11.55 -15.91 10.37
CA LYS A 214 -10.14 -15.70 10.00
C LYS A 214 -9.87 -14.29 9.50
N LYS A 215 -10.71 -13.76 8.60
CA LYS A 215 -10.55 -12.40 8.06
C LYS A 215 -10.71 -11.33 9.15
N ASN A 216 -11.64 -11.53 10.08
CA ASN A 216 -11.83 -10.64 11.23
C ASN A 216 -10.68 -10.69 12.23
N GLU A 217 -10.09 -11.86 12.46
CA GLU A 217 -8.89 -12.02 13.28
C GLU A 217 -7.70 -11.30 12.65
N ASN A 218 -7.46 -11.50 11.35
CA ASN A 218 -6.45 -10.76 10.61
C ASN A 218 -6.68 -9.24 10.72
N LEU A 219 -7.93 -8.78 10.59
CA LEU A 219 -8.27 -7.37 10.74
C LEU A 219 -7.96 -6.83 12.15
N LYS A 220 -8.18 -7.63 13.20
CA LYS A 220 -7.82 -7.24 14.57
C LYS A 220 -6.31 -7.02 14.70
N ASN A 221 -5.50 -7.89 14.10
CA ASN A 221 -4.05 -7.73 14.10
C ASN A 221 -3.62 -6.44 13.39
N LEU A 222 -4.31 -6.09 12.30
CA LEU A 222 -4.06 -4.83 11.57
C LEU A 222 -4.43 -3.56 12.35
N MET A 223 -5.34 -3.65 13.33
CA MET A 223 -5.71 -2.50 14.17
C MET A 223 -4.56 -2.05 15.08
N HIS A 224 -3.62 -2.94 15.40
CA HIS A 224 -2.44 -2.64 16.21
C HIS A 224 -1.28 -2.06 15.39
N ILE A 225 -1.37 -2.09 14.06
CA ILE A 225 -0.32 -1.54 13.18
C ILE A 225 -0.46 -0.02 13.08
N HIS A 226 0.64 0.67 13.39
CA HIS A 226 0.67 2.13 13.53
C HIS A 226 0.80 2.84 12.19
N THR A 227 1.61 2.34 11.26
CA THR A 227 1.80 3.03 9.98
C THR A 227 0.78 2.56 8.94
N PRO A 228 0.24 3.46 8.10
CA PRO A 228 -0.61 3.07 6.97
C PRO A 228 0.08 2.12 6.00
N GLU A 229 1.40 2.21 5.86
CA GLU A 229 2.19 1.41 4.94
C GLU A 229 2.34 -0.04 5.39
N GLU A 230 2.75 -0.28 6.63
CA GLU A 230 2.76 -1.62 7.22
C GLU A 230 1.37 -2.25 7.19
N LYS A 231 0.32 -1.46 7.39
CA LYS A 231 -1.06 -1.92 7.35
C LYS A 231 -1.48 -2.41 5.97
N VAL A 232 -1.11 -1.67 4.91
CA VAL A 232 -1.35 -2.08 3.52
C VAL A 232 -0.58 -3.37 3.20
N ARG A 233 0.70 -3.45 3.58
CA ARG A 233 1.56 -4.63 3.35
C ARG A 233 1.03 -5.87 4.06
N ALA A 234 0.67 -5.73 5.33
CA ALA A 234 0.12 -6.81 6.13
C ALA A 234 -1.28 -7.23 5.65
N TYR A 235 -2.12 -6.30 5.17
CA TYR A 235 -3.43 -6.63 4.60
C TYR A 235 -3.32 -7.42 3.30
N LEU A 236 -2.41 -7.00 2.42
CA LEU A 236 -2.19 -7.65 1.12
C LEU A 236 -1.27 -8.87 1.20
N GLU A 237 -0.67 -9.13 2.36
CA GLU A 237 0.36 -10.16 2.57
C GLU A 237 1.53 -10.01 1.56
N ARG A 238 1.93 -8.76 1.27
CA ARG A 238 2.92 -8.40 0.25
C ARG A 238 3.89 -7.32 0.71
N ASN A 239 5.16 -7.47 0.36
CA ASN A 239 6.22 -6.49 0.65
C ASN A 239 6.58 -5.62 -0.56
N ASP A 240 6.09 -5.91 -1.75
CA ASP A 240 6.37 -5.14 -2.97
C ASP A 240 5.38 -3.99 -3.20
N VAL A 241 4.81 -3.44 -2.11
CA VAL A 241 3.80 -2.38 -2.16
C VAL A 241 4.12 -1.26 -1.17
N THR A 242 3.81 -0.03 -1.57
CA THR A 242 3.91 1.17 -0.73
C THR A 242 2.60 1.95 -0.68
N TYR A 243 2.38 2.62 0.45
CA TYR A 243 1.25 3.52 0.65
C TYR A 243 1.60 4.94 0.16
N LEU A 244 0.80 5.47 -0.76
CA LEU A 244 0.94 6.83 -1.26
C LEU A 244 0.05 7.85 -0.54
N GLY A 245 -1.10 7.41 -0.03
CA GLY A 245 -2.12 8.31 0.49
C GLY A 245 -3.50 7.66 0.51
N LYS A 246 -4.52 8.46 0.79
CA LYS A 246 -5.92 8.06 0.60
C LYS A 246 -6.56 8.90 -0.49
N ASN A 247 -7.48 8.31 -1.24
CA ASN A 247 -8.32 9.06 -2.17
C ASN A 247 -9.47 9.75 -1.41
N GLU A 248 -10.31 10.49 -2.13
CA GLU A 248 -11.48 11.20 -1.59
C GLU A 248 -12.52 10.28 -0.91
N PHE A 249 -12.50 8.97 -1.22
CA PHE A 249 -13.39 7.96 -0.63
C PHE A 249 -12.76 7.25 0.59
N GLY A 250 -11.56 7.66 1.00
CA GLY A 250 -10.84 7.05 2.12
C GLY A 250 -10.16 5.72 1.81
N GLU A 251 -10.12 5.31 0.53
CA GLU A 251 -9.39 4.12 0.08
C GLU A 251 -7.89 4.40 0.02
N TYR A 252 -7.09 3.39 0.36
CA TYR A 252 -5.64 3.49 0.28
C TYR A 252 -5.21 3.51 -1.19
N ILE A 253 -4.39 4.49 -1.56
CA ILE A 253 -3.71 4.53 -2.85
C ILE A 253 -2.41 3.76 -2.66
N VAL A 254 -2.34 2.60 -3.30
CA VAL A 254 -1.21 1.68 -3.20
C VAL A 254 -0.42 1.72 -4.50
N GLU A 255 0.90 1.76 -4.42
CA GLU A 255 1.80 1.68 -5.56
C GLU A 255 2.68 0.43 -5.44
N ILE A 256 2.85 -0.28 -6.56
CA ILE A 256 3.68 -1.49 -6.60
C ILE A 256 5.13 -1.10 -6.86
N CYS A 257 6.00 -1.51 -5.95
CA CYS A 257 7.44 -1.27 -6.00
C CYS A 257 8.06 -2.11 -7.12
N LYS A 258 8.89 -1.47 -7.97
CA LYS A 258 9.68 -2.19 -8.96
C LYS A 258 10.99 -2.67 -8.36
N ARG A 259 11.30 -3.96 -8.53
CA ARG A 259 12.65 -4.47 -8.26
C ARG A 259 13.65 -3.71 -9.13
N THR A 260 14.73 -3.27 -8.50
CA THR A 260 15.79 -2.51 -9.16
C THR A 260 17.12 -3.14 -8.79
N GLU A 261 17.97 -3.35 -9.80
CA GLU A 261 19.30 -3.89 -9.59
C GLU A 261 20.31 -2.77 -9.37
N GLY A 262 21.08 -2.87 -8.29
CA GLY A 262 22.22 -2.02 -8.01
C GLY A 262 23.41 -2.39 -8.90
N GLU A 263 24.07 -1.38 -9.46
CA GLU A 263 25.42 -1.48 -10.02
C GLU A 263 26.46 -1.41 -8.90
N VAL A 264 26.27 -0.48 -7.95
CA VAL A 264 27.15 -0.26 -6.79
C VAL A 264 26.31 0.04 -5.56
N ILE A 265 26.62 -0.61 -4.44
CA ILE A 265 26.03 -0.34 -3.12
C ILE A 265 27.13 0.22 -2.22
N TYR A 266 26.93 1.42 -1.69
CA TYR A 266 27.93 2.12 -0.86
C TYR A 266 27.72 1.78 0.61
N SER A 267 28.22 0.63 1.06
CA SER A 267 28.00 0.05 2.40
C SER A 267 28.36 0.97 3.57
N ASN A 268 29.26 1.93 3.37
CA ASN A 268 29.68 2.92 4.37
C ASN A 268 28.79 4.17 4.41
N HIS A 269 27.62 4.13 3.76
CA HIS A 269 26.69 5.26 3.68
C HIS A 269 27.27 6.53 3.03
N GLN A 270 28.34 6.40 2.24
CA GLN A 270 29.11 7.53 1.74
C GLN A 270 29.36 7.44 0.23
N VAL A 271 29.22 8.58 -0.45
CA VAL A 271 29.65 8.76 -1.84
C VAL A 271 30.62 9.93 -1.89
N GLY A 272 31.89 9.69 -2.24
CA GLY A 272 32.92 10.73 -2.16
C GLY A 272 33.16 11.14 -0.71
N ASN A 273 32.97 12.42 -0.36
CA ASN A 273 33.05 12.95 1.00
C ASN A 273 31.67 13.32 1.58
N ILE A 274 30.58 12.80 0.99
CA ILE A 274 29.21 13.08 1.41
C ILE A 274 28.61 11.82 2.02
N CYS A 275 28.09 11.95 3.24
CA CYS A 275 27.45 10.91 4.02
C CYS A 275 25.92 11.06 3.92
N PHE A 276 25.22 9.95 3.90
CA PHE A 276 23.76 9.88 3.77
C PHE A 276 23.14 9.07 4.92
N ASN A 277 21.94 9.45 5.33
CA ASN A 277 21.23 8.70 6.38
C ASN A 277 20.82 7.29 5.89
N TYR A 278 20.46 7.16 4.61
CA TYR A 278 20.10 5.90 3.97
C TYR A 278 21.23 5.39 3.09
N LEU A 279 21.30 4.08 2.91
CA LEU A 279 22.37 3.39 2.21
C LEU A 279 22.37 3.75 0.71
N PRO A 280 23.38 4.45 0.16
CA PRO A 280 23.36 4.86 -1.23
C PRO A 280 23.52 3.66 -2.17
N VAL A 281 22.73 3.65 -3.24
CA VAL A 281 22.76 2.63 -4.29
C VAL A 281 22.78 3.32 -5.65
N LYS A 282 23.85 3.09 -6.41
CA LYS A 282 23.89 3.44 -7.84
C LYS A 282 23.23 2.31 -8.62
N THR A 283 22.11 2.58 -9.26
CA THR A 283 21.39 1.63 -10.11
C THR A 283 22.11 1.39 -11.44
N LYS A 284 21.85 0.27 -12.13
CA LYS A 284 22.37 0.01 -13.49
C LYS A 284 22.07 1.11 -14.52
N ASN A 285 21.00 1.89 -14.29
CA ASN A 285 20.63 3.04 -15.13
C ASN A 285 21.39 4.33 -14.75
N GLY A 286 22.44 4.22 -13.93
CA GLY A 286 23.27 5.33 -13.48
C GLY A 286 22.59 6.28 -12.48
N LYS A 287 21.41 5.95 -11.94
CA LYS A 287 20.72 6.78 -10.94
C LYS A 287 21.26 6.49 -9.54
N LEU A 288 21.45 7.53 -8.73
CA LEU A 288 21.69 7.39 -7.29
C LEU A 288 20.33 7.36 -6.56
N MET A 289 20.09 6.28 -5.84
CA MET A 289 18.95 6.07 -4.95
C MET A 289 19.46 5.69 -3.56
N PHE A 290 18.58 5.59 -2.58
CA PHE A 290 18.98 5.30 -1.20
C PHE A 290 18.09 4.23 -0.60
N SER A 291 18.69 3.13 -0.16
CA SER A 291 18.02 2.03 0.51
C SER A 291 17.81 2.36 1.97
N ASP A 292 16.58 2.26 2.44
CA ASP A 292 16.29 2.19 3.88
C ASP A 292 16.66 0.80 4.44
N ASN A 293 16.36 0.60 5.72
CA ASN A 293 16.65 -0.64 6.44
C ASN A 293 15.79 -1.83 5.95
N ASP A 294 14.65 -1.56 5.31
CA ASP A 294 13.74 -2.59 4.76
C ASP A 294 14.02 -2.88 3.27
N ASN A 295 15.12 -2.33 2.72
CA ASN A 295 15.55 -2.45 1.33
C ASN A 295 14.66 -1.72 0.29
N TYR A 296 13.88 -0.72 0.70
CA TYR A 296 13.19 0.15 -0.25
C TYR A 296 14.09 1.28 -0.72
N LEU A 297 14.09 1.49 -2.04
CA LEU A 297 14.86 2.54 -2.66
C LEU A 297 14.08 3.85 -2.73
N HIS A 298 14.61 4.86 -2.05
CA HIS A 298 14.13 6.23 -2.04
C HIS A 298 14.92 7.09 -3.01
N HIS A 299 14.27 8.13 -3.55
CA HIS A 299 14.94 9.11 -4.40
C HIS A 299 15.69 10.19 -3.63
N PHE A 300 15.50 10.26 -2.31
CA PHE A 300 16.10 11.24 -1.41
C PHE A 300 16.56 10.58 -0.11
N SER A 301 17.68 11.07 0.40
CA SER A 301 18.14 10.85 1.76
C SER A 301 18.80 12.15 2.23
N GLU A 302 18.61 12.48 3.50
CA GLU A 302 19.32 13.59 4.13
C GLU A 302 20.83 13.34 4.06
N SER A 303 21.58 14.39 3.76
CA SER A 303 23.00 14.29 3.45
C SER A 303 23.81 15.40 4.10
N LYS A 304 25.06 15.10 4.43
CA LYS A 304 26.03 16.07 4.96
C LYS A 304 27.44 15.73 4.51
N LYS A 305 28.37 16.68 4.60
CA LYS A 305 29.79 16.34 4.46
C LYS A 305 30.18 15.40 5.61
N CYS A 306 30.86 14.31 5.27
CA CYS A 306 31.45 13.45 6.29
C CYS A 306 32.50 14.27 7.04
N GLY A 307 32.45 14.26 8.38
CA GLY A 307 33.51 14.83 9.20
C GLY A 307 34.85 14.13 8.92
N GLU A 308 35.96 14.86 9.06
CA GLU A 308 37.29 14.28 8.90
C GLU A 308 37.52 13.16 9.94
N VAL A 309 37.86 11.98 9.42
CA VAL A 309 38.40 10.80 10.14
C VAL A 309 37.51 10.24 11.25
N VAL A 310 36.45 9.52 10.87
CA VAL A 310 35.80 8.58 11.78
C VAL A 310 36.49 7.23 11.62
N SER A 311 37.37 6.87 12.57
CA SER A 311 37.98 5.55 12.62
C SER A 311 36.90 4.45 12.69
N GLU A 312 37.20 3.29 12.11
CA GLU A 312 36.30 2.13 12.01
C GLU A 312 35.71 1.69 13.36
N GLU A 313 36.45 1.93 14.45
CA GLU A 313 36.06 1.62 15.84
C GLU A 313 34.91 2.51 16.35
N THR A 314 34.76 3.72 15.81
CA THR A 314 33.67 4.65 16.16
C THR A 314 32.37 4.28 15.42
N PHE A 315 32.47 3.54 14.32
CA PHE A 315 31.33 3.20 13.45
C PHE A 315 30.36 2.21 14.11
N GLN A 316 30.86 1.27 14.92
CA GLN A 316 30.02 0.26 15.57
C GLN A 316 29.22 0.79 16.77
N ASN A 317 29.70 1.85 17.44
CA ASN A 317 29.09 2.31 18.69
C ASN A 317 28.31 3.63 18.59
N ASN A 318 28.50 4.45 17.54
CA ASN A 318 28.03 5.85 17.57
C ASN A 318 26.95 6.25 16.57
N PHE A 319 26.16 5.33 16.01
CA PHE A 319 24.90 5.77 15.37
C PHE A 319 23.96 6.49 16.36
N SER A 320 24.17 6.34 17.67
CA SER A 320 23.42 7.07 18.72
C SER A 320 24.06 8.38 19.17
N TYR A 321 25.28 8.72 18.75
CA TYR A 321 26.00 9.93 19.18
C TYR A 321 26.22 10.90 18.00
N TYR A 322 25.12 11.23 17.33
CA TYR A 322 25.00 12.44 16.50
C TYR A 322 25.09 13.66 17.42
N GLU A 323 26.29 14.02 17.87
CA GLU A 323 26.50 15.32 18.49
C GLU A 323 26.16 16.41 17.47
N ASP A 324 25.16 17.20 17.83
CA ASP A 324 24.61 18.40 17.19
C ASP A 324 25.65 19.54 17.12
N LYS A 325 26.89 19.22 16.74
CA LYS A 325 27.97 20.18 16.52
C LYS A 325 27.75 20.85 15.17
N GLY A 326 26.78 21.75 15.16
CA GLY A 326 26.66 22.83 14.20
C GLY A 326 26.54 22.37 12.77
N ASP A 327 25.47 21.63 12.45
CA ASP A 327 25.04 21.46 11.07
C ASP A 327 25.06 22.84 10.42
N SER A 328 25.87 22.98 9.37
CA SER A 328 26.00 24.29 8.75
C SER A 328 24.63 24.70 8.21
N PHE A 329 24.24 25.97 8.39
CA PHE A 329 22.96 26.48 7.91
C PHE A 329 22.65 26.05 6.46
N TYR A 330 23.68 25.95 5.61
CA TYR A 330 23.58 25.44 4.25
C TYR A 330 23.11 23.98 4.16
N GLU A 331 23.66 23.06 4.97
CA GLU A 331 23.26 21.64 4.97
C GLU A 331 21.82 21.49 5.43
N MET A 332 21.44 22.17 6.53
CA MET A 332 20.06 22.19 7.00
C MET A 332 19.10 22.73 5.93
N PHE A 333 19.46 23.86 5.30
CA PHE A 333 18.65 24.49 4.26
C PHE A 333 18.52 23.62 3.00
N SER A 334 19.63 23.05 2.52
CA SER A 334 19.62 22.18 1.33
C SER A 334 18.86 20.88 1.56
N ASN A 335 19.02 20.24 2.72
CA ASN A 335 18.22 19.07 3.10
C ASN A 335 16.74 19.42 3.22
N TRP A 336 16.41 20.58 3.81
CA TRP A 336 15.02 21.06 3.89
C TRP A 336 14.39 21.25 2.50
N ILE A 337 15.08 21.92 1.57
CA ILE A 337 14.60 22.09 0.19
C ILE A 337 14.39 20.72 -0.48
N MET A 338 15.38 19.83 -0.40
CA MET A 338 15.32 18.52 -1.03
C MET A 338 14.19 17.66 -0.47
N LYS A 339 14.00 17.70 0.86
CA LYS A 339 12.88 17.04 1.54
C LYS A 339 11.54 17.60 1.07
N LYS A 340 11.41 18.93 0.92
CA LYS A 340 10.18 19.55 0.40
C LYS A 340 9.90 19.18 -1.05
N LEU A 341 10.91 19.19 -1.93
CA LEU A 341 10.77 18.73 -3.31
C LEU A 341 10.36 17.26 -3.38
N HIS A 342 10.97 16.41 -2.56
CA HIS A 342 10.63 15.00 -2.47
C HIS A 342 9.20 14.77 -1.97
N LEU A 343 8.74 15.55 -1.00
CA LEU A 343 7.36 15.48 -0.49
C LEU A 343 6.34 16.00 -1.51
N TYR A 344 6.72 17.01 -2.31
CA TYR A 344 5.88 17.53 -3.39
C TYR A 344 5.70 16.50 -4.51
N ASP A 345 6.79 15.90 -4.97
CA ASP A 345 6.77 14.82 -5.95
C ASP A 345 7.86 13.79 -5.64
N ARG A 346 7.41 12.64 -5.11
CA ARG A 346 8.29 11.52 -4.73
C ARG A 346 9.01 10.90 -5.92
N THR A 347 8.55 11.15 -7.15
CA THR A 347 9.16 10.59 -8.37
C THR A 347 10.37 11.37 -8.87
N ILE A 348 10.60 12.58 -8.33
CA ILE A 348 11.76 13.39 -8.69
C ILE A 348 13.04 12.70 -8.21
N LYS A 349 13.96 12.45 -9.14
CA LYS A 349 15.24 11.76 -8.91
C LYS A 349 16.26 12.71 -8.27
N LEU A 350 16.17 12.87 -6.95
CA LEU A 350 16.97 13.86 -6.21
C LEU A 350 18.35 13.38 -5.78
N GLY A 351 18.68 12.09 -5.88
CA GLY A 351 19.95 11.57 -5.34
C GLY A 351 21.20 12.28 -5.85
N TRP A 352 21.37 12.39 -7.17
CA TRP A 352 22.51 13.13 -7.74
C TRP A 352 22.43 14.64 -7.50
N TRP A 353 21.23 15.20 -7.37
CA TRP A 353 21.05 16.61 -7.06
C TRP A 353 21.52 16.93 -5.64
N SER A 354 21.08 16.15 -4.66
CA SER A 354 21.51 16.24 -3.26
C SER A 354 23.03 16.13 -3.16
N PHE A 355 23.61 15.10 -3.80
CA PHE A 355 25.06 14.93 -3.86
C PHE A 355 25.79 16.13 -4.47
N ARG A 356 25.33 16.64 -5.63
CA ARG A 356 25.96 17.78 -6.31
C ARG A 356 25.83 19.08 -5.50
N LEU A 357 24.70 19.33 -4.83
CA LEU A 357 24.54 20.50 -3.97
C LEU A 357 25.59 20.49 -2.85
N GLN A 358 25.75 19.36 -2.16
CA GLN A 358 26.75 19.27 -1.09
C GLN A 358 28.19 19.36 -1.63
N LYS A 359 28.46 18.72 -2.78
CA LYS A 359 29.78 18.75 -3.42
C LYS A 359 30.20 20.16 -3.83
N PHE A 360 29.27 20.95 -4.39
CA PHE A 360 29.54 22.31 -4.88
C PHE A 360 29.14 23.42 -3.90
N LYS A 361 28.92 23.10 -2.62
CA LYS A 361 28.52 24.04 -1.55
C LYS A 361 29.25 25.39 -1.61
N ASN A 362 30.58 25.39 -1.60
CA ASN A 362 31.37 26.62 -1.57
C ASN A 362 31.19 27.47 -2.85
N VAL A 363 31.06 26.82 -4.01
CA VAL A 363 30.83 27.48 -5.29
C VAL A 363 29.43 28.10 -5.33
N ILE A 364 28.41 27.37 -4.86
CA ILE A 364 27.04 27.86 -4.79
C ILE A 364 26.93 29.06 -3.84
N ILE A 365 27.53 28.97 -2.64
CA ILE A 365 27.56 30.08 -1.69
C ILE A 365 28.22 31.31 -2.32
N PHE A 366 29.35 31.14 -3.01
CA PHE A 366 30.03 32.23 -3.72
C PHE A 366 29.14 32.90 -4.76
N PHE A 367 28.43 32.13 -5.61
CA PHE A 367 27.49 32.69 -6.59
C PHE A 367 26.30 33.40 -5.94
N VAL A 368 25.75 32.84 -4.86
CA VAL A 368 24.65 33.50 -4.12
C VAL A 368 25.12 34.83 -3.54
N VAL A 369 26.32 34.89 -2.96
CA VAL A 369 26.90 36.15 -2.47
C VAL A 369 27.07 37.16 -3.60
N ILE A 370 27.59 36.76 -4.76
CA ILE A 370 27.70 37.63 -5.94
C ILE A 370 26.33 38.14 -6.38
N ILE A 371 25.32 37.27 -6.49
CA ILE A 371 23.97 37.65 -6.88
C ILE A 371 23.37 38.63 -5.86
N CYS A 372 23.53 38.37 -4.56
CA CYS A 372 23.10 39.28 -3.50
C CYS A 372 23.79 40.64 -3.61
N ILE A 373 25.09 40.69 -3.90
CA ILE A 373 25.83 41.95 -4.12
C ILE A 373 25.25 42.69 -5.35
N ILE A 374 25.10 42.01 -6.48
CA ILE A 374 24.56 42.60 -7.71
C ILE A 374 23.13 43.13 -7.49
N LEU A 375 22.27 42.38 -6.82
CA LEU A 375 20.91 42.80 -6.50
C LEU A 375 20.87 43.93 -5.46
N SER A 376 21.83 43.97 -4.53
CA SER A 376 21.91 45.03 -3.54
C SER A 376 22.25 46.39 -4.16
N ILE A 377 23.03 46.45 -5.25
CA ILE A 377 23.45 47.72 -5.87
C ILE A 377 22.25 48.58 -6.35
N PRO A 378 21.32 48.08 -7.19
CA PRO A 378 20.12 48.82 -7.56
C PRO A 378 19.23 49.12 -6.37
N THR A 379 19.11 48.19 -5.42
CA THR A 379 18.25 48.37 -4.23
C THR A 379 18.77 49.49 -3.34
N ILE A 380 20.10 49.58 -3.15
CA ILE A 380 20.78 50.67 -2.45
C ILE A 380 20.63 51.98 -3.24
N TYR A 381 20.81 51.94 -4.57
CA TYR A 381 20.64 53.13 -5.41
C TYR A 381 19.20 53.69 -5.36
N ILE A 382 18.19 52.82 -5.46
CA ILE A 382 16.77 53.17 -5.34
C ILE A 382 16.47 53.68 -3.92
N GLY A 383 16.96 53.01 -2.89
CA GLY A 383 16.78 53.43 -1.50
C GLY A 383 17.42 54.79 -1.21
N HIS A 384 18.58 55.08 -1.79
CA HIS A 384 19.24 56.37 -1.70
C HIS A 384 18.45 57.46 -2.42
N LYS A 385 17.97 57.17 -3.64
CA LYS A 385 17.16 58.11 -4.41
C LYS A 385 15.81 58.42 -3.77
N LEU A 386 15.23 57.46 -3.04
CA LEU A 386 13.97 57.63 -2.31
C LEU A 386 14.15 58.26 -0.91
N GLY A 387 15.38 58.57 -0.47
CA GLY A 387 15.62 59.11 0.88
C GLY A 387 15.36 58.10 2.01
N ILE A 388 15.20 56.80 1.69
CA ILE A 388 14.94 55.76 2.70
C ILE A 388 16.10 55.66 3.69
N PHE A 389 17.34 55.83 3.22
CA PHE A 389 18.50 55.81 4.10
C PHE A 389 18.54 57.00 5.07
N GLU A 390 18.07 58.18 4.68
CA GLU A 390 17.94 59.32 5.60
C GLU A 390 16.87 59.05 6.66
N ALA A 391 15.75 58.42 6.28
CA ALA A 391 14.72 58.00 7.22
C ALA A 391 15.23 56.94 8.20
N ILE A 392 15.91 55.90 7.73
CA ILE A 392 16.51 54.86 8.57
C ILE A 392 17.58 55.46 9.49
N PHE A 393 18.46 56.31 8.96
CA PHE A 393 19.48 56.98 9.76
C PHE A 393 18.87 57.88 10.83
N SER A 394 17.78 58.59 10.50
CA SER A 394 17.03 59.40 11.47
C SER A 394 16.40 58.54 12.56
N ILE A 395 15.83 57.37 12.21
CA ILE A 395 15.29 56.42 13.19
C ILE A 395 16.40 55.83 14.06
N CYS A 396 17.52 55.40 13.48
CA CYS A 396 18.64 54.87 14.25
C CYS A 396 19.26 55.92 15.17
N LYS A 397 19.39 57.17 14.71
CA LYS A 397 19.84 58.29 15.53
C LYS A 397 18.87 58.57 16.67
N TRP A 398 17.56 58.59 16.39
CA TRP A 398 16.52 58.74 17.41
C TRP A 398 16.54 57.60 18.44
N ILE A 399 16.72 56.34 18.01
CA ILE A 399 16.89 55.19 18.91
C ILE A 399 18.14 55.39 19.75
N HIS A 400 19.27 55.77 19.15
CA HIS A 400 20.51 55.98 19.88
C HIS A 400 20.39 57.08 20.94
N GLU A 401 19.74 58.20 20.59
CA GLU A 401 19.50 59.33 21.51
C GLU A 401 18.60 58.93 22.68
N ASN A 402 17.46 58.26 22.42
CA ASN A 402 16.54 57.84 23.49
C ASN A 402 17.04 56.64 24.32
N VAL A 403 17.77 55.70 23.71
CA VAL A 403 18.39 54.59 24.44
C VAL A 403 19.57 55.10 25.27
N GLY A 404 20.28 56.12 24.79
CA GLY A 404 21.32 56.82 25.55
C GLY A 404 20.77 57.38 26.87
N GLU A 405 19.64 58.10 26.82
CA GLU A 405 18.96 58.58 28.03
C GLU A 405 18.57 57.44 28.98
N TYR A 406 18.08 56.32 28.46
CA TYR A 406 17.76 55.15 29.28
C TYR A 406 19.00 54.53 29.93
N TYR A 407 20.12 54.49 29.21
CA TYR A 407 21.37 53.96 29.73
C TYR A 407 21.90 54.83 30.87
N ASP A 408 21.83 56.15 30.72
CA ASP A 408 22.20 57.11 31.76
C ASP A 408 21.33 56.94 33.02
N ILE A 409 20.01 56.84 32.86
CA ILE A 409 19.08 56.56 33.98
C ILE A 409 19.43 55.26 34.71
N ILE A 410 19.76 54.18 33.98
CA ILE A 410 20.15 52.91 34.58
C ILE A 410 21.47 53.06 35.34
N THR A 411 22.46 53.73 34.76
CA THR A 411 23.76 53.93 35.44
C THR A 411 23.66 54.85 36.67
N ASP A 412 22.81 55.88 36.66
CA ASP A 412 22.57 56.71 37.83
C ASP A 412 21.77 55.97 38.90
N THR A 413 20.81 55.14 38.50
CA THR A 413 20.10 54.24 39.43
C THR A 413 21.10 53.28 40.10
N LEU A 414 22.00 52.67 39.32
CA LEU A 414 23.05 51.79 39.84
C LEU A 414 24.06 52.53 40.74
N ARG A 415 24.38 53.79 40.44
CA ARG A 415 25.20 54.64 41.33
C ARG A 415 24.49 54.96 42.64
N CYS A 416 23.20 55.26 42.62
CA CYS A 416 22.40 55.47 43.82
C CYS A 416 22.31 54.21 44.69
N PHE A 417 22.30 53.03 44.05
CA PHE A 417 22.34 51.75 44.75
C PHE A 417 23.74 51.29 45.17
N ASN A 418 24.79 52.10 45.02
CA ASN A 418 26.14 51.64 45.35
C ASN A 418 26.29 51.33 46.87
N PHE A 419 26.17 50.04 47.16
CA PHE A 419 26.10 49.36 48.44
C PHE A 419 27.36 49.54 49.30
N LYS A 420 27.63 50.76 49.76
CA LYS A 420 28.77 51.03 50.66
C LYS A 420 28.64 50.41 52.07
N ASN A 421 27.58 49.66 52.37
CA ASN A 421 27.32 49.10 53.70
C ASN A 421 27.09 47.57 53.75
N LEU A 422 27.54 46.79 52.76
CA LEU A 422 27.57 45.34 52.93
C LEU A 422 28.83 44.94 53.69
N LYS A 423 28.71 44.91 55.04
CA LYS A 423 29.70 44.36 55.97
C LYS A 423 30.12 42.96 55.50
N LYS A 424 31.43 42.74 55.44
CA LYS A 424 32.07 41.46 55.11
C LYS A 424 31.47 40.32 55.97
N PRO A 425 31.07 39.20 55.37
CA PRO A 425 30.65 38.03 56.11
C PRO A 425 31.84 37.43 56.87
N GLU A 426 31.61 37.18 58.15
CA GLU A 426 32.53 36.58 59.11
C GLU A 426 32.84 35.14 58.67
N GLN A 427 34.13 34.80 58.58
CA GLN A 427 34.61 33.50 58.13
C GLN A 427 34.28 32.43 59.18
N VAL A 428 33.48 31.43 58.80
CA VAL A 428 33.26 30.23 59.62
C VAL A 428 34.47 29.30 59.45
N PRO A 429 35.15 28.90 60.54
CA PRO A 429 36.36 28.08 60.46
C PRO A 429 36.06 26.63 60.02
N LEU A 430 36.87 26.15 59.08
CA LEU A 430 36.92 24.76 58.62
C LEU A 430 37.40 23.87 59.77
N ASN A 431 36.55 22.95 60.22
CA ASN A 431 36.98 21.86 61.10
C ASN A 431 37.68 20.76 60.28
N GLU A 432 38.85 20.38 60.78
CA GLU A 432 39.78 19.39 60.25
C GLU A 432 39.14 17.99 60.21
N VAL A 433 39.22 17.36 59.04
CA VAL A 433 38.93 15.93 58.87
C VAL A 433 40.24 15.19 59.17
N ASN A 434 40.31 14.58 60.35
CA ASN A 434 41.41 13.69 60.74
C ASN A 434 41.33 12.38 59.94
N VAL A 435 42.51 11.95 59.51
CA VAL A 435 42.85 10.73 58.75
C VAL A 435 42.43 9.45 59.47
#